data_AF-A0A1Q9TKB4-F1
#
_entry.id   AF-A0A1Q9TKB4-F1
#
_cell.length_a   1.000
_cell.length_b   1.000
_cell.length_c   1.000
_cell.angle_alpha   90.00
_cell.angle_beta   90.00
_cell.angle_gamma   90.00
#
_symmetry.space_group_name_H-M   'P 1'
#
loop_
_entity.id
_entity.type
_entity.pdbx_description
1 polymer ?
#
loop_
_entity_poly.entity_id
_entity_poly.type
_entity_poly.pdbx_seq_one_letter_code
_entity_poly.pdbx_strand_id
1 'polypeptide(L)'
;MVAYDTLPGGDRNRFNQGHTATHEIGHWLGLFHTFQNGCDNPGDYVDDTAFEREAASGCPRGRDTCRSKSGEDPVTNFMNYSEDACMTHFTRGQGQRMVDHWMAFRSGRNTGEPDPRMAAPSSDWRRGPSVDVRADAAPDGRVEASAAVR
;
A
#
# COMPACT_ATOMS: atom_id res chain seq x y z
N MET A 1 14.70 -0.58 8.42
CA MET A 1 15.11 0.42 9.45
C MET A 1 15.14 1.76 8.75
N VAL A 2 14.41 2.76 9.27
CA VAL A 2 14.40 4.11 8.67
C VAL A 2 15.68 4.84 9.09
N ALA A 3 16.40 5.41 8.11
CA ALA A 3 17.61 6.17 8.39
C ALA A 3 17.25 7.58 8.88
N TYR A 4 17.94 8.08 9.91
CA TYR A 4 17.56 9.37 10.53
C TYR A 4 17.75 10.57 9.58
N ASP A 5 18.68 10.46 8.64
CA ASP A 5 18.99 11.48 7.64
C ASP A 5 17.92 11.57 6.54
N THR A 6 16.94 10.64 6.50
CA THR A 6 15.77 10.74 5.62
C THR A 6 14.59 11.51 6.22
N LEU A 7 14.66 11.88 7.51
CA LEU A 7 13.61 12.66 8.17
C LEU A 7 13.56 14.10 7.63
N PRO A 8 12.44 14.83 7.80
CA PRO A 8 12.35 16.23 7.40
C PRO A 8 13.51 17.07 7.96
N GLY A 9 14.28 17.68 7.07
CA GLY A 9 15.44 18.51 7.43
C GLY A 9 16.75 17.74 7.62
N GLY A 10 16.80 16.44 7.30
CA GLY A 10 18.05 15.66 7.26
C GLY A 10 18.92 15.95 6.02
N ASP A 11 20.12 15.38 6.00
CA ASP A 11 21.12 15.65 4.95
C ASP A 11 21.12 14.64 3.79
N ARG A 12 20.16 13.70 3.77
CA ARG A 12 20.09 12.72 2.67
C ARG A 12 19.52 13.36 1.42
N ASN A 13 20.42 13.72 0.50
CA ASN A 13 20.07 14.37 -0.75
C ASN A 13 18.88 13.70 -1.45
N ARG A 14 17.83 14.49 -1.76
CA ARG A 14 16.58 14.08 -2.44
C ARG A 14 15.63 13.15 -1.65
N PHE A 15 16.01 12.71 -0.46
CA PHE A 15 15.24 11.77 0.36
C PHE A 15 15.08 12.25 1.81
N ASN A 16 15.03 13.57 2.03
CA ASN A 16 15.05 14.22 3.35
C ASN A 16 13.75 14.97 3.69
N GLN A 17 12.61 14.54 3.14
CA GLN A 17 11.28 15.10 3.44
C GLN A 17 10.43 14.14 4.28
N GLY A 18 11.00 13.00 4.70
CA GLY A 18 10.30 12.01 5.51
C GLY A 18 9.50 10.97 4.73
N HIS A 19 9.48 11.03 3.39
CA HIS A 19 8.66 10.08 2.61
C HIS A 19 9.23 8.65 2.62
N THR A 20 10.51 8.47 2.97
CA THR A 20 11.03 7.13 3.29
C THR A 20 10.23 6.49 4.43
N ALA A 21 9.92 7.23 5.51
CA ALA A 21 9.11 6.67 6.59
C ALA A 21 7.68 6.35 6.13
N THR A 22 7.08 7.21 5.30
CA THR A 22 5.76 6.97 4.69
C THR A 22 5.73 5.68 3.87
N HIS A 23 6.75 5.45 3.04
CA HIS A 23 6.92 4.24 2.22
C HIS A 23 7.01 2.98 3.10
N GLU A 24 7.86 3.00 4.12
CA GLU A 24 8.06 1.87 5.02
C GLU A 24 6.79 1.57 5.86
N ILE A 25 6.03 2.60 6.24
CA ILE A 25 4.73 2.42 6.91
C ILE A 25 3.72 1.80 5.95
N GLY A 26 3.72 2.19 4.67
CA GLY A 26 2.92 1.54 3.63
C GLY A 26 3.20 0.04 3.53
N HIS A 27 4.48 -0.35 3.51
CA HIS A 27 4.87 -1.77 3.57
C HIS A 27 4.42 -2.46 4.85
N TRP A 28 4.58 -1.80 6.00
CA TRP A 28 4.12 -2.35 7.26
C TRP A 28 2.60 -2.62 7.21
N LEU A 29 1.82 -1.72 6.59
CA LEU A 29 0.39 -1.88 6.34
C LEU A 29 0.05 -2.70 5.08
N GLY A 30 1.02 -3.45 4.53
CA GLY A 30 0.81 -4.47 3.52
C GLY A 30 0.62 -3.96 2.09
N LEU A 31 1.08 -2.74 1.79
CA LEU A 31 1.25 -2.27 0.42
C LEU A 31 2.52 -2.84 -0.21
N PHE A 32 2.42 -3.23 -1.49
CA PHE A 32 3.56 -3.58 -2.30
C PHE A 32 4.07 -2.36 -3.08
N HIS A 33 5.28 -2.48 -3.64
CA HIS A 33 5.76 -1.50 -4.60
C HIS A 33 4.82 -1.41 -5.79
N THR A 34 4.67 -0.22 -6.37
CA THR A 34 3.82 0.00 -7.55
C THR A 34 4.26 -0.81 -8.78
N PHE A 35 5.55 -1.13 -8.85
CA PHE A 35 6.15 -1.98 -9.89
C PHE A 35 6.15 -3.48 -9.55
N GLN A 36 5.45 -3.88 -8.48
CA GLN A 36 5.30 -5.28 -8.13
C GLN A 36 4.59 -6.03 -9.27
N ASN A 37 5.14 -7.18 -9.65
CA ASN A 37 4.67 -7.98 -10.79
C ASN A 37 4.73 -7.27 -12.16
N GLY A 38 5.41 -6.12 -12.27
CA GLY A 38 5.63 -5.44 -13.52
C GLY A 38 4.32 -5.07 -14.24
N CYS A 39 4.24 -5.38 -15.54
CA CYS A 39 3.01 -5.18 -16.33
C CYS A 39 2.02 -6.35 -16.26
N ASP A 40 2.26 -7.35 -15.39
CA ASP A 40 1.42 -8.54 -15.29
C ASP A 40 0.46 -8.45 -14.12
N ASN A 41 -0.74 -9.02 -14.30
CA ASN A 41 -1.71 -9.13 -13.21
C ASN A 41 -1.15 -10.02 -12.09
N PRO A 42 -1.40 -9.70 -10.81
CA PRO A 42 -2.30 -8.66 -10.32
C PRO A 42 -1.61 -7.31 -10.00
N GLY A 43 -0.42 -7.02 -10.54
CA GLY A 43 0.32 -5.81 -10.20
C GLY A 43 0.69 -5.77 -8.71
N ASP A 44 0.51 -4.62 -8.07
CA ASP A 44 0.69 -4.42 -6.62
C ASP A 44 -0.49 -4.91 -5.76
N TYR A 45 -1.46 -5.63 -6.37
CA TYR A 45 -2.71 -6.09 -5.76
C TYR A 45 -3.65 -4.93 -5.36
N VAL A 46 -3.54 -3.79 -6.04
CA VAL A 46 -4.43 -2.65 -5.90
C VAL A 46 -4.92 -2.19 -7.27
N ASP A 47 -6.22 -2.39 -7.55
CA ASP A 47 -6.79 -2.18 -8.89
C ASP A 47 -6.71 -0.73 -9.41
N ASP A 48 -6.62 0.26 -8.51
CA ASP A 48 -6.51 1.68 -8.87
C ASP A 48 -5.06 2.20 -8.92
N THR A 49 -4.06 1.33 -8.73
CA THR A 49 -2.66 1.64 -9.06
C THR A 49 -2.38 1.23 -10.51
N ALA A 50 -1.87 2.17 -11.34
CA ALA A 50 -1.44 1.83 -12.69
C ALA A 50 -0.24 0.88 -12.69
N PHE A 51 -0.18 -0.04 -13.65
CA PHE A 51 0.94 -0.98 -13.79
C PHE A 51 2.23 -0.26 -14.14
N GLU A 52 3.34 -0.71 -13.56
CA GLU A 52 4.67 -0.17 -13.77
C GLU A 52 5.66 -1.32 -13.90
N ARG A 53 6.47 -1.34 -14.96
CA ARG A 53 7.39 -2.46 -15.21
C ARG A 53 8.58 -2.46 -14.25
N GLU A 54 9.09 -1.27 -13.93
CA GLU A 54 10.24 -1.06 -13.06
C GLU A 54 10.14 0.23 -12.27
N ALA A 55 10.82 0.28 -11.13
CA ALA A 55 10.84 1.44 -10.26
C ALA A 55 11.27 2.73 -10.96
N ALA A 56 10.63 3.83 -10.59
CA ALA A 56 11.07 5.17 -10.93
C ALA A 56 12.41 5.52 -10.28
N SER A 57 13.17 6.39 -10.95
CA SER A 57 14.23 7.19 -10.33
C SER A 57 14.07 8.64 -10.76
N GLY A 58 14.33 9.58 -9.84
CA GLY A 58 14.09 10.99 -10.08
C GLY A 58 12.61 11.35 -10.01
N CYS A 59 12.24 12.38 -10.77
CA CYS A 59 10.86 12.85 -10.92
C CYS A 59 10.46 12.94 -12.41
N PRO A 60 10.49 11.81 -13.16
CA PRO A 60 10.15 11.80 -14.57
C PRO A 60 8.66 12.12 -14.76
N ARG A 61 8.33 12.81 -15.85
CA ARG A 61 6.95 13.15 -16.23
C ARG A 61 6.54 12.34 -17.45
N GLY A 62 5.28 11.91 -17.50
CA GLY A 62 4.74 11.19 -18.66
C GLY A 62 5.38 9.82 -18.88
N ARG A 63 5.94 9.20 -17.84
CA ARG A 63 6.59 7.91 -17.97
C ARG A 63 5.52 6.82 -18.04
N ASP A 64 5.56 6.02 -19.09
CA ASP A 64 4.67 4.86 -19.28
C ASP A 64 5.52 3.69 -19.78
N THR A 65 5.78 2.77 -18.85
CA THR A 65 6.53 1.55 -19.09
C THR A 65 5.62 0.40 -19.52
N CYS A 66 4.34 0.44 -19.18
CA CYS A 66 3.35 -0.59 -19.47
C CYS A 66 2.32 -0.14 -20.52
N ARG A 67 2.79 0.26 -21.71
CA ARG A 67 1.97 0.88 -22.78
C ARG A 67 0.74 0.11 -23.26
N SER A 68 0.66 -1.19 -22.99
CA SER A 68 -0.50 -2.03 -23.31
C SER A 68 -1.56 -2.05 -22.19
N LYS A 69 -1.27 -1.40 -21.06
CA LYS A 69 -2.14 -1.19 -19.90
C LYS A 69 -2.57 0.27 -19.84
N SER A 70 -3.61 0.56 -19.06
CA SER A 70 -4.10 1.92 -18.88
C SER A 70 -3.32 2.66 -17.80
N GLY A 71 -3.00 3.94 -18.05
CA GLY A 71 -2.38 4.86 -17.10
C GLY A 71 -0.89 5.07 -17.34
N GLU A 72 -0.37 6.20 -16.87
CA GLU A 72 1.07 6.43 -16.75
C GLU A 72 1.61 5.71 -15.49
N ASP A 73 2.92 5.45 -15.45
CA ASP A 73 3.57 4.91 -14.27
C ASP A 73 3.25 5.80 -13.05
N PRO A 74 2.93 5.22 -11.88
CA PRO A 74 2.55 5.95 -10.67
C PRO A 74 3.78 6.56 -9.96
N VAL A 75 4.51 7.42 -10.67
CA VAL A 75 5.77 8.04 -10.23
C VAL A 75 5.62 8.96 -9.02
N THR A 76 4.42 9.45 -8.75
CA THR A 76 4.13 10.32 -7.60
C THR A 76 3.52 9.56 -6.42
N ASN A 77 3.41 8.23 -6.51
CA ASN A 77 2.90 7.39 -5.43
C ASN A 77 4.00 7.12 -4.38
N PHE A 78 3.64 7.09 -3.10
CA PHE A 78 4.59 6.81 -2.02
C PHE A 78 5.20 5.41 -2.08
N MET A 79 4.58 4.44 -2.77
CA MET A 79 5.10 3.09 -2.94
C MET A 79 6.06 2.92 -4.13
N ASN A 80 6.49 4.02 -4.76
CA ASN A 80 7.54 4.03 -5.76
C ASN A 80 8.92 4.33 -5.14
N TYR A 81 9.99 4.32 -5.95
CA TYR A 81 11.35 4.76 -5.57
C TYR A 81 11.74 6.13 -6.13
N SER A 82 10.74 6.90 -6.57
CA SER A 82 10.92 8.31 -6.93
C SER A 82 11.53 9.12 -5.77
N GLU A 83 12.06 10.30 -6.10
CA GLU A 83 12.56 11.22 -5.09
C GLU A 83 11.44 11.82 -4.23
N ASP A 84 11.74 12.19 -2.99
CA ASP A 84 10.77 12.72 -2.04
C ASP A 84 9.99 13.91 -2.61
N ALA A 85 10.65 14.76 -3.41
CA ALA A 85 10.07 15.99 -3.95
C ALA A 85 8.89 15.78 -4.92
N CYS A 86 8.67 14.57 -5.43
CA CYS A 86 7.56 14.27 -6.33
C CYS A 86 6.56 13.23 -5.80
N MET A 87 6.85 12.56 -4.69
CA MET A 87 5.87 11.67 -4.05
C MET A 87 4.83 12.49 -3.28
N THR A 88 3.55 12.17 -3.47
CA THR A 88 2.45 13.00 -2.94
C THR A 88 1.27 12.22 -2.36
N HIS A 89 1.06 10.95 -2.74
CA HIS A 89 -0.18 10.28 -2.40
C HIS A 89 -0.08 8.74 -2.31
N PHE A 90 -1.07 8.18 -1.63
CA PHE A 90 -1.55 6.82 -1.84
C PHE A 90 -2.83 6.88 -2.68
N THR A 91 -3.16 5.80 -3.38
CA THR A 91 -4.47 5.67 -4.03
C THR A 91 -5.56 5.35 -3.01
N ARG A 92 -6.84 5.39 -3.43
CA ARG A 92 -7.96 5.00 -2.56
C ARG A 92 -7.90 3.51 -2.24
N GLY A 93 -7.57 2.68 -3.23
CA GLY A 93 -7.41 1.23 -3.07
C GLY A 93 -6.26 0.87 -2.11
N GLN A 94 -5.14 1.59 -2.17
CA GLN A 94 -4.06 1.45 -1.21
C GLN A 94 -4.53 1.79 0.21
N GLY A 95 -5.30 2.87 0.37
CA GLY A 95 -5.94 3.22 1.64
C GLY A 95 -6.80 2.09 2.22
N GLN A 96 -7.66 1.49 1.40
CA GLN A 96 -8.48 0.35 1.81
C GLN A 96 -7.63 -0.85 2.22
N ARG A 97 -6.64 -1.22 1.40
CA ARG A 97 -5.74 -2.34 1.66
C ARG A 97 -4.99 -2.18 2.98
N MET A 98 -4.55 -0.96 3.31
CA MET A 98 -3.92 -0.66 4.60
C MET A 98 -4.85 -0.90 5.79
N VAL A 99 -6.12 -0.51 5.69
CA VAL A 99 -7.15 -0.78 6.71
C VAL A 99 -7.36 -2.29 6.86
N ASP A 100 -7.47 -3.03 5.76
CA ASP A 100 -7.68 -4.48 5.77
C ASP A 100 -6.52 -5.20 6.49
N HIS A 101 -5.28 -4.81 6.18
CA HIS A 101 -4.08 -5.37 6.83
C HIS A 101 -3.95 -4.98 8.29
N TRP A 102 -4.36 -3.77 8.67
CA TRP A 102 -4.45 -3.40 10.08
C TRP A 102 -5.45 -4.31 10.81
N MET A 103 -6.65 -4.48 10.24
CA MET A 103 -7.70 -5.29 10.85
C MET A 103 -7.27 -6.76 11.00
N ALA A 104 -6.67 -7.35 9.98
CA ALA A 104 -6.21 -8.73 9.99
C ALA A 104 -5.04 -8.97 10.96
N PHE A 105 -4.05 -8.07 10.99
CA PHE A 105 -2.76 -8.36 11.61
C PHE A 105 -2.44 -7.53 12.86
N ARG A 106 -3.20 -6.48 13.18
CA ARG A 106 -2.78 -5.47 14.17
C ARG A 106 -3.87 -4.94 15.09
N SER A 107 -5.14 -5.05 14.71
CA SER A 107 -6.28 -4.53 15.50
C SER A 107 -6.45 -5.17 16.88
N GLY A 108 -5.73 -6.26 17.19
CA GLY A 108 -5.63 -6.81 18.53
C GLY A 108 -6.98 -7.26 19.11
N ARG A 109 -7.78 -8.03 18.35
CA ARG A 109 -9.02 -8.62 18.87
C ARG A 109 -8.74 -9.46 20.13
N ASN A 110 -8.97 -8.84 21.29
CA ASN A 110 -9.06 -9.44 22.63
C ASN A 110 -10.53 -9.74 22.99
N THR A 111 -11.39 -10.02 22.02
CA THR A 111 -12.82 -10.27 22.24
C THR A 111 -13.18 -11.68 21.82
N GLY A 112 -12.91 -12.68 22.66
CA GLY A 112 -13.57 -14.00 22.70
C GLY A 112 -13.76 -14.82 21.41
N GLU A 113 -13.25 -14.36 20.28
CA GLU A 113 -13.44 -14.91 18.94
C GLU A 113 -12.06 -15.43 18.48
N PRO A 114 -11.98 -16.62 17.86
CA PRO A 114 -10.69 -17.25 17.55
C PRO A 114 -9.81 -16.34 16.70
N ASP A 115 -8.54 -16.20 17.09
CA ASP A 115 -7.53 -15.47 16.33
C ASP A 115 -7.45 -16.05 14.90
N PRO A 116 -7.71 -15.25 13.85
CA PRO A 116 -7.62 -15.70 12.46
C PRO A 116 -6.23 -16.22 12.08
N ARG A 117 -5.18 -15.86 12.84
CA ARG A 117 -3.81 -16.34 12.65
C ARG A 117 -3.58 -17.74 13.19
N MET A 118 -4.50 -18.26 14.01
CA MET A 118 -4.49 -19.64 14.52
C MET A 118 -5.35 -20.59 13.68
N ALA A 119 -6.12 -20.08 12.71
CA ALA A 119 -6.71 -20.92 11.67
C ALA A 119 -5.55 -21.42 10.80
N ALA A 120 -5.27 -22.72 10.90
CA ALA A 120 -4.20 -23.39 10.17
C ALA A 120 -4.19 -22.96 8.69
N PRO A 121 -3.02 -22.78 8.05
CA PRO A 121 -2.97 -22.48 6.64
C PRO A 121 -3.61 -23.65 5.90
N SER A 122 -4.79 -23.42 5.30
CA SER A 122 -5.25 -24.29 4.25
C SER A 122 -4.18 -24.23 3.17
N SER A 123 -3.79 -25.38 2.62
CA SER A 123 -2.84 -25.50 1.51
C SER A 123 -3.38 -24.93 0.19
N ASP A 124 -4.34 -24.01 0.29
CA ASP A 124 -5.07 -23.39 -0.79
C ASP A 124 -5.26 -21.91 -0.46
N TRP A 125 -4.30 -21.10 -0.90
CA TRP A 125 -4.30 -19.64 -0.81
C TRP A 125 -5.50 -18.96 -1.49
N ARG A 126 -6.33 -19.72 -2.23
CA ARG A 126 -7.60 -19.24 -2.79
C ARG A 126 -8.80 -19.40 -1.83
N ARG A 127 -8.60 -20.05 -0.67
CA ARG A 127 -9.63 -20.34 0.36
C ARG A 127 -9.19 -19.90 1.76
N GLY A 128 -8.44 -18.81 1.88
CA GLY A 128 -8.34 -18.10 3.17
C GLY A 128 -9.70 -17.48 3.54
N PRO A 129 -9.96 -17.19 4.83
CA PRO A 129 -11.15 -16.44 5.22
C PRO A 129 -11.15 -15.10 4.48
N SER A 130 -12.12 -14.92 3.58
CA SER A 130 -12.36 -13.63 2.95
C SER A 130 -12.96 -12.72 4.00
N VAL A 131 -12.19 -11.72 4.43
CA VAL A 131 -12.71 -10.66 5.29
C VAL A 131 -13.33 -9.62 4.37
N ASP A 132 -14.66 -9.53 4.39
CA ASP A 132 -15.36 -8.42 3.74
C ASP A 132 -15.20 -7.20 4.63
N VAL A 133 -14.29 -6.29 4.26
CA VAL A 133 -14.14 -5.00 4.94
C VAL A 133 -14.99 -3.96 4.22
N ARG A 134 -15.99 -3.43 4.92
CA ARG A 134 -16.74 -2.26 4.48
C ARG A 134 -16.24 -1.06 5.26
N ALA A 135 -15.69 -0.08 4.55
CA ALA A 135 -15.32 1.20 5.11
C ALA A 135 -16.36 2.23 4.70
N ASP A 136 -17.17 2.66 5.67
CA ASP A 136 -18.12 3.74 5.49
C ASP A 136 -17.50 5.02 6.07
N ALA A 137 -17.50 6.09 5.27
CA ALA A 137 -17.07 7.40 5.72
C ALA A 137 -18.25 8.10 6.40
N ALA A 138 -18.14 8.32 7.70
CA ALA A 138 -19.08 9.13 8.45
C ALA A 138 -18.98 10.62 8.01
N PRO A 139 -20.06 11.39 8.11
CA PRO A 139 -20.08 12.81 7.71
C PRO A 139 -19.09 13.70 8.48
N ASP A 140 -18.58 13.24 9.62
CA ASP A 140 -17.57 13.91 10.45
C ASP A 140 -16.13 13.58 10.02
N GLY A 141 -15.96 12.83 8.92
CA GLY A 141 -14.66 12.43 8.38
C GLY A 141 -14.05 11.20 9.06
N ARG A 142 -14.76 10.55 10.00
CA ARG A 142 -14.33 9.26 10.55
C ARG A 142 -14.59 8.15 9.54
N VAL A 143 -13.64 7.24 9.40
CA VAL A 143 -13.81 6.03 8.62
C VAL A 143 -14.12 4.90 9.60
N GLU A 144 -15.35 4.40 9.57
CA GLU A 144 -15.73 3.22 10.34
C GLU A 144 -15.58 2.00 9.43
N ALA A 145 -14.63 1.13 9.79
CA ALA A 145 -14.39 -0.11 9.08
C ALA A 145 -15.03 -1.27 9.84
N SER A 146 -16.03 -1.90 9.23
CA SER A 146 -16.60 -3.16 9.73
C SER A 146 -16.05 -4.32 8.92
N ALA A 147 -15.62 -5.38 9.61
CA ALA A 147 -14.99 -6.54 9.00
C ALA A 147 -15.79 -7.80 9.40
N ALA A 148 -16.45 -8.41 8.42
CA ALA A 148 -17.16 -9.66 8.60
C ALA A 148 -16.40 -10.81 7.94
N VAL A 149 -16.27 -11.93 8.65
CA VAL A 149 -15.70 -13.18 8.11
C VAL A 149 -16.84 -13.94 7.41
N ARG A 150 -16.61 -14.39 6.17
CA ARG A 150 -17.51 -15.34 5.49
C ARG A 150 -17.06 -16.78 5.67
#